data_AF-A0A855G247-F1
#
_entry.id   AF-A0A855G247-F1
#
_cell.length_a   1.000
_cell.length_b   1.000
_cell.length_c   1.000
_cell.angle_alpha   90.00
_cell.angle_beta   90.00
_cell.angle_gamma   90.00
#
_symmetry.space_group_name_H-M   'P 1'
#
loop_
_entity.id
_entity.type
_entity.pdbx_description
1 polymer ?
#
loop_
_entity_poly.entity_id
_entity_poly.type
_entity_poly.pdbx_seq_one_letter_code
_entity_poly.pdbx_strand_id
1 'polypeptide(L)'
;MKLLSVSGLMALLVLLGNFYFAPASATAPLTSNTLMPDCHHLAQLIYTEMSSAQIRVAKSCDQQEAAQDWINTYGKMNHTELVRAMVYESS
;
A
#
# COMPACT_ATOMS: atom_id res chain seq x y z
N MET A 1 -43.97 -21.25 -1.65
CA MET A 1 -42.51 -21.13 -1.38
C MET A 1 -41.86 -20.23 -2.43
N LYS A 2 -41.96 -18.90 -2.31
CA LYS A 2 -41.32 -17.93 -3.24
C LYS A 2 -40.97 -16.60 -2.53
N LEU A 3 -40.55 -16.67 -1.27
CA LEU A 3 -40.16 -15.48 -0.49
C LEU A 3 -38.70 -15.51 0.00
N LEU A 4 -37.98 -16.62 -0.21
CA LEU A 4 -36.63 -16.80 0.32
C LEU A 4 -35.51 -16.28 -0.60
N SER A 5 -35.78 -15.97 -1.88
CA SER A 5 -34.71 -15.58 -2.81
C SER A 5 -34.36 -14.08 -2.78
N VAL A 6 -35.25 -13.22 -2.27
CA VAL A 6 -35.04 -11.77 -2.27
C VAL A 6 -34.22 -11.34 -1.05
N SER A 7 -34.46 -11.95 0.11
CA SER A 7 -33.72 -11.64 1.35
C SER A 7 -32.25 -12.07 1.29
N GLY A 8 -31.94 -13.19 0.61
CA GLY A 8 -30.56 -13.63 0.42
C GLY A 8 -29.74 -12.70 -0.49
N LEU A 9 -30.39 -12.12 -1.51
CA LEU A 9 -29.72 -11.21 -2.44
C LEU A 9 -29.39 -9.86 -1.78
N MET A 10 -30.32 -9.35 -0.95
CA MET A 10 -30.09 -8.12 -0.18
C MET A 10 -29.02 -8.30 0.89
N ALA A 11 -28.94 -9.48 1.53
CA ALA A 11 -27.89 -9.78 2.50
C ALA A 11 -26.49 -9.78 1.83
N LEU A 12 -26.36 -10.31 0.62
CA LEU A 12 -25.10 -10.27 -0.13
C LEU A 12 -24.70 -8.85 -0.53
N LEU A 13 -25.66 -8.02 -0.96
CA LEU A 13 -25.41 -6.62 -1.34
C LEU A 13 -24.97 -5.76 -0.15
N VAL A 14 -25.49 -6.03 1.06
CA VAL A 14 -25.06 -5.35 2.30
C VAL A 14 -23.67 -5.82 2.76
N LEU A 15 -23.32 -7.09 2.53
CA LEU A 15 -21.97 -7.61 2.80
C LEU A 15 -20.92 -7.04 1.83
N LEU A 16 -21.29 -6.84 0.56
CA LEU A 16 -20.41 -6.24 -0.46
C LEU A 16 -20.32 -4.71 -0.36
N GLY A 17 -21.34 -4.05 0.19
CA GLY A 17 -21.39 -2.59 0.36
C GLY A 17 -20.51 -2.03 1.49
N ASN A 18 -19.88 -2.89 2.30
CA ASN A 18 -19.00 -2.47 3.40
C ASN A 18 -17.51 -2.41 3.02
N PHE A 19 -17.14 -2.75 1.79
CA PHE A 19 -15.84 -2.36 1.25
C PHE A 19 -15.91 -0.89 0.82
N TYR A 20 -16.04 -0.02 1.82
CA TYR A 20 -15.62 1.36 1.64
C TYR A 20 -14.16 1.28 1.19
N PHE A 21 -13.94 1.55 -0.09
CA PHE A 21 -12.66 2.04 -0.58
C PHE A 21 -12.40 3.33 0.17
N ALA A 22 -11.89 3.22 1.40
CA ALA A 22 -11.06 4.28 1.92
C ALA A 22 -9.94 4.38 0.87
N PRO A 23 -9.84 5.48 0.09
CA PRO A 23 -8.61 5.69 -0.64
C PRO A 23 -7.52 5.54 0.40
N ALA A 24 -6.49 4.75 0.11
CA ALA A 24 -5.30 4.76 0.92
C ALA A 24 -4.81 6.21 0.91
N SER A 25 -5.15 6.95 1.96
CA SER A 25 -4.74 8.33 2.12
C SER A 25 -3.25 8.29 2.32
N ALA A 26 -2.50 8.36 1.22
CA ALA A 26 -1.08 8.64 1.21
C ALA A 26 -0.89 10.12 1.58
N THR A 27 -1.29 10.47 2.80
CA THR A 27 -1.01 11.74 3.44
C THR A 27 -0.31 11.47 4.74
N ALA A 28 0.82 10.75 4.64
CA ALA A 28 1.90 11.00 5.57
C ALA A 28 2.56 12.31 5.11
N PRO A 29 2.52 13.39 5.91
CA PRO A 29 3.25 14.60 5.58
C PRO A 29 4.74 14.24 5.49
N LEU A 30 5.36 14.58 4.36
CA LEU A 30 6.80 14.48 4.16
C LEU A 30 7.44 15.53 5.09
N THR A 31 7.68 15.16 6.35
CA THR A 31 8.45 16.00 7.27
C THR A 31 9.91 15.96 6.83
N SER A 32 10.22 16.82 5.86
CA SER A 32 11.57 17.23 5.50
C SER A 32 12.28 17.81 6.73
N ASN A 33 13.56 17.45 6.89
CA ASN A 33 14.54 17.97 7.87
C ASN A 33 14.81 17.13 9.13
N THR A 34 14.70 15.81 9.03
CA THR A 34 15.58 14.94 9.84
C THR A 34 16.70 14.46 8.93
N LEU A 35 17.93 14.37 9.46
CA LEU A 35 19.10 13.78 8.80
C LEU A 35 18.62 12.65 7.88
N MET A 36 18.78 12.81 6.55
CA MET A 36 18.36 11.76 5.62
C MET A 36 19.11 10.50 6.06
N PRO A 37 18.40 9.46 6.55
CA PRO A 37 19.11 8.30 7.05
C PRO A 37 19.94 7.73 5.92
N ASP A 38 21.13 7.21 6.22
CA ASP A 38 21.97 6.56 5.22
C ASP A 38 21.34 5.21 4.84
N CYS A 39 20.24 5.28 4.10
CA CYS A 39 19.45 4.15 3.64
C CYS A 39 20.32 3.25 2.75
N HIS A 40 21.26 3.82 1.99
CA HIS A 40 22.23 3.07 1.20
C HIS A 40 23.13 2.20 2.07
N HIS A 41 23.65 2.73 3.18
CA HIS A 41 24.44 1.93 4.11
C HIS A 41 23.59 0.84 4.78
N LEU A 42 22.37 1.16 5.20
CA LEU A 42 21.48 0.17 5.83
C LEU A 42 21.06 -0.95 4.87
N ALA A 43 20.84 -0.63 3.59
CA ALA A 43 20.50 -1.61 2.56
C ALA A 43 21.59 -2.67 2.32
N GLN A 44 22.83 -2.39 2.74
CA GLN A 44 23.95 -3.33 2.62
C GLN A 44 24.06 -4.29 3.82
N LEU A 45 23.31 -4.06 4.90
CA LEU A 45 23.35 -4.89 6.10
C LEU A 45 22.30 -6.00 6.02
N ILE A 46 22.63 -7.17 6.59
CA ILE A 46 21.65 -8.26 6.76
C ILE A 46 20.70 -7.87 7.90
N TYR A 47 19.39 -7.99 7.69
CA TYR A 47 18.36 -7.58 8.66
C TYR A 47 18.56 -8.18 10.07
N THR A 48 19.01 -9.44 10.15
CA THR A 48 19.26 -10.13 11.43
C THR A 48 20.50 -9.63 12.17
N GLU A 49 21.38 -8.89 11.50
CA GLU A 49 22.59 -8.30 12.07
C GLU A 49 22.40 -6.84 12.48
N MET A 50 21.27 -6.24 12.11
CA MET A 50 20.93 -4.87 12.48
C MET A 50 20.53 -4.77 13.96
N SER A 51 20.99 -3.71 14.62
CA SER A 51 20.44 -3.30 15.91
C SER A 51 18.97 -2.90 15.79
N SER A 52 18.24 -2.92 16.91
CA SER A 52 16.84 -2.48 16.95
C SER A 52 16.63 -1.03 16.51
N ALA A 53 17.65 -0.17 16.69
CA ALA A 53 17.64 1.19 16.18
C ALA A 53 17.79 1.22 14.65
N GLN A 54 18.74 0.46 14.09
CA GLN A 54 18.94 0.35 12.65
C GLN A 54 17.71 -0.23 11.95
N ILE A 55 17.06 -1.24 12.54
CA ILE A 55 15.81 -1.81 11.99
C ILE A 55 14.70 -0.75 11.88
N ARG A 56 14.54 0.11 12.89
CA ARG A 56 13.53 1.18 12.84
C ARG A 56 13.79 2.17 11.71
N VAL A 57 15.06 2.50 11.50
CA VAL A 57 15.47 3.41 10.43
C VAL A 57 15.32 2.73 9.06
N ALA A 58 15.77 1.48 8.92
CA ALA A 58 15.62 0.69 7.70
C ALA A 58 14.15 0.58 7.27
N LYS A 59 13.24 0.32 8.21
CA LYS A 59 11.80 0.33 7.93
C LYS A 59 11.29 1.66 7.38
N SER A 60 11.80 2.79 7.89
CA SER A 60 11.44 4.10 7.37
C SER A 60 11.98 4.32 5.95
N CYS A 61 13.20 3.83 5.67
CA CYS A 61 13.79 3.84 4.33
C CYS A 61 12.94 3.00 3.37
N ASP A 62 12.64 1.75 3.72
CA ASP A 62 11.84 0.83 2.90
C ASP A 62 10.45 1.42 2.57
N GLN A 63 9.80 2.07 3.54
CA GLN A 63 8.52 2.73 3.32
C GLN A 63 8.61 3.89 2.34
N GLN A 64 9.67 4.71 2.45
CA GLN A 64 9.88 5.84 1.57
C GLN A 64 10.22 5.39 0.15
N GLU A 65 11.09 4.39 0.01
CA GLU A 65 11.45 3.79 -1.27
C GLU A 65 10.22 3.16 -1.95
N ALA A 66 9.43 2.37 -1.22
CA ALA A 66 8.21 1.77 -1.75
C ALA A 66 7.18 2.83 -2.19
N ALA A 67 7.04 3.92 -1.43
CA ALA A 67 6.15 5.01 -1.80
C ALA A 67 6.62 5.73 -3.08
N GLN A 68 7.93 5.96 -3.20
CA GLN A 68 8.50 6.60 -4.38
C GLN A 68 8.40 5.69 -5.61
N ASP A 69 8.66 4.40 -5.46
CA ASP A 69 8.53 3.40 -6.53
C ASP A 69 7.08 3.28 -7.00
N TRP A 70 6.12 3.36 -6.08
CA TRP A 70 4.71 3.39 -6.44
C TRP A 70 4.38 4.62 -7.29
N ILE A 71 4.85 5.81 -6.90
CA ILE A 71 4.64 7.05 -7.68
C ILE A 71 5.33 6.95 -9.05
N ASN A 72 6.55 6.41 -9.10
CA ASN A 72 7.32 6.29 -10.34
C ASN A 72 6.65 5.31 -11.33
N THR A 73 6.12 4.20 -10.80
CA THR A 73 5.50 3.13 -11.59
C THR A 73 4.08 3.51 -12.01
N TYR A 74 3.27 3.99 -11.07
CA TYR A 74 1.82 4.15 -11.24
C TYR A 74 1.37 5.61 -11.38
N GLY A 75 2.15 6.57 -10.90
CA GLY A 75 1.70 7.96 -10.77
C GLY A 75 1.39 8.70 -12.07
N LYS A 76 1.83 8.16 -13.21
CA LYS A 76 1.53 8.70 -14.55
C LYS A 76 0.43 7.94 -15.29
N MET A 77 -0.06 6.84 -14.73
CA MET A 77 -1.08 6.01 -15.35
C MET A 77 -2.45 6.65 -15.21
N ASN A 78 -3.26 6.56 -16.27
CA ASN A 78 -4.68 6.82 -16.15
C ASN A 78 -5.41 5.65 -15.48
N HIS A 79 -6.69 5.83 -15.15
CA HIS A 79 -7.47 4.83 -14.41
C HIS A 79 -7.51 3.45 -15.09
N THR A 80 -7.65 3.41 -16.42
CA THR A 80 -7.71 2.13 -17.16
C THR A 80 -6.36 1.41 -17.13
N GLU A 81 -5.27 2.15 -17.26
CA GLU A 81 -3.90 1.63 -17.19
C GLU A 81 -3.59 1.08 -15.80
N LEU A 82 -3.95 1.83 -14.75
CA LEU A 82 -3.76 1.41 -13.36
C LEU A 82 -4.52 0.11 -13.03
N VAL A 83 -5.80 0.02 -13.45
CA VAL A 83 -6.62 -1.19 -13.23
C VAL A 83 -6.00 -2.40 -13.93
N ARG A 84 -5.49 -2.23 -15.15
CA ARG A 84 -4.80 -3.33 -15.85
C ARG A 84 -3.51 -3.74 -15.14
N ALA A 85 -2.70 -2.78 -14.71
CA ALA A 85 -1.44 -3.07 -14.03
C ALA A 85 -1.67 -3.87 -12.72
N MET A 86 -2.66 -3.46 -11.92
CA MET A 86 -2.99 -4.18 -10.67
C MET A 86 -3.47 -5.63 -10.91
N VAL A 87 -4.20 -5.88 -12.01
CA VAL A 87 -4.65 -7.24 -12.35
C VAL A 87 -3.48 -8.15 -12.72
N TYR A 88 -2.48 -7.63 -13.45
CA TYR A 88 -1.29 -8.42 -13.82
C TYR A 88 -0.32 -8.63 -12.67
N GLU A 89 -0.22 -7.71 -11.71
CA GLU A 89 0.61 -7.92 -10.52
C GLU A 89 0.00 -8.90 -9.51
N SER A 90 -1.33 -9.06 -9.51
CA SER A 90 -2.04 -9.92 -8.56
C SER A 90 -2.29 -11.35 -9.07
N SER A 91 -1.88 -11.65 -10.31
CA SER A 91 -1.98 -12.96 -10.97
C SER A 91 -0.67 -13.74 -10.93
#